data_AF-A0A6P7SXU2-F1
#
_entry.id   AF-A0A6P7SXU2-F1
#
_cell.length_a   1.000
_cell.length_b   1.000
_cell.length_c   1.000
_cell.angle_alpha   90.00
_cell.angle_beta   90.00
_cell.angle_gamma   90.00
#
_symmetry.space_group_name_H-M   'P 1'
#
loop_
_entity.id
_entity.type
_entity.pdbx_description
1 polymer ?
#
loop_
_entity_poly.entity_id
_entity_poly.type
_entity_poly.pdbx_seq_one_letter_code
_entity_poly.pdbx_strand_id
1 'polypeptide(L)'
;MAGILIPRLQTKEEIDRAILDTREKVLVLRFGRADDLECIKIDDIFSKVMEALSNMAVFYTVEVDSVPIYVHYFDITLIPSTIFFFNAQHIKVDWETPDHTKFVGSFKTKQDVIDVVEVIFRGAMKGKLIVKSPLDPRNVPRYELIYKDI
;
A
#
# COMPACT_ATOMS: atom_id res chain seq x y z
N MET A 1 12.25 -20.59 10.08
CA MET A 1 11.28 -20.33 8.99
C MET A 1 11.94 -19.34 8.06
N ALA A 2 12.21 -19.73 6.82
CA ALA A 2 12.73 -18.79 5.82
C ALA A 2 11.60 -17.81 5.48
N GLY A 3 11.76 -16.53 5.82
CA GLY A 3 10.79 -15.50 5.48
C GLY A 3 10.75 -15.32 3.96
N ILE A 4 9.56 -15.28 3.38
CA ILE A 4 9.40 -14.91 1.97
C ILE A 4 9.79 -13.43 1.85
N LEU A 5 10.72 -13.13 0.93
CA LEU A 5 11.16 -11.78 0.67
C LEU A 5 10.17 -11.10 -0.28
N ILE A 6 9.66 -9.93 0.12
CA ILE A 6 8.81 -9.11 -0.75
C ILE A 6 9.71 -8.49 -1.83
N PRO A 7 9.38 -8.64 -3.13
CA PRO A 7 10.19 -8.06 -4.20
C PRO A 7 10.28 -6.53 -4.08
N ARG A 8 11.48 -5.99 -4.32
CA ARG A 8 11.82 -4.57 -4.17
C ARG A 8 11.90 -3.91 -5.55
N LEU A 9 11.28 -2.74 -5.68
CA LEU A 9 11.34 -1.89 -6.86
C LEU A 9 12.13 -0.62 -6.53
N GLN A 10 13.08 -0.27 -7.39
CA GLN A 10 14.03 0.82 -7.17
C GLN A 10 14.06 1.84 -8.32
N THR A 11 13.40 1.54 -9.44
CA THR A 11 13.36 2.42 -10.61
C THR A 11 11.93 2.76 -11.03
N LYS A 12 11.78 3.86 -11.76
CA LYS A 12 10.49 4.28 -12.32
C LYS A 12 9.94 3.20 -13.26
N GLU A 13 10.79 2.60 -14.08
CA GLU A 13 10.43 1.56 -15.06
C GLU A 13 9.96 0.27 -14.41
N GLU A 14 10.49 -0.08 -13.24
CA GLU A 14 10.02 -1.21 -12.44
C GLU A 14 8.61 -0.97 -11.89
N ILE A 15 8.34 0.23 -11.37
CA ILE A 15 7.01 0.61 -10.86
C ILE A 15 5.99 0.67 -12.00
N ASP A 16 6.34 1.29 -13.13
CA ASP A 16 5.49 1.33 -14.32
C ASP A 16 5.10 -0.08 -14.78
N ARG A 17 6.08 -0.98 -14.89
CA ARG A 17 5.82 -2.38 -15.27
C ARG A 17 4.94 -3.07 -14.25
N ALA A 18 5.19 -2.91 -12.96
CA ALA A 18 4.34 -3.48 -11.92
C ALA A 18 2.88 -3.01 -12.06
N ILE A 19 2.65 -1.71 -12.33
CA ILE A 19 1.32 -1.12 -12.53
C ILE A 19 0.63 -1.66 -13.80
N LEU A 20 1.37 -1.77 -14.92
CA LEU A 20 0.82 -2.17 -16.22
C LEU A 20 0.63 -3.69 -16.37
N ASP A 21 1.52 -4.48 -15.78
CA ASP A 21 1.55 -5.93 -15.92
C ASP A 21 0.66 -6.63 -14.88
N THR A 22 0.39 -5.99 -13.73
CA THR A 22 -0.51 -6.55 -12.72
C THR A 22 -1.97 -6.42 -13.17
N ARG A 23 -2.52 -7.51 -13.68
CA ARG A 23 -3.91 -7.61 -14.14
C ARG A 23 -4.74 -8.49 -13.21
N GLU A 24 -6.00 -8.12 -13.04
CA GLU A 24 -7.03 -8.83 -12.28
C GLU A 24 -6.63 -9.14 -10.83
N LYS A 25 -5.68 -8.38 -10.28
CA LYS A 25 -5.20 -8.47 -8.90
C LYS A 25 -4.94 -7.07 -8.35
N VAL A 26 -5.04 -6.93 -7.05
CA VAL A 26 -4.65 -5.72 -6.33
C VAL A 26 -3.13 -5.67 -6.28
N LEU A 27 -2.54 -4.69 -6.95
CA LEU A 27 -1.15 -4.34 -6.76
C LEU A 27 -1.02 -3.49 -5.49
N VAL A 28 -0.24 -3.97 -4.53
CA VAL A 28 0.06 -3.31 -3.26
C VAL A 28 1.50 -2.79 -3.30
N LEU A 29 1.66 -1.47 -3.32
CA LEU A 29 2.97 -0.80 -3.35
C LEU A 29 3.26 -0.14 -2.00
N ARG A 30 4.24 -0.66 -1.25
CA ARG A 30 4.70 -0.08 0.01
C ARG A 30 5.89 0.83 -0.22
N PHE A 31 5.66 2.14 -0.23
CA PHE A 31 6.72 3.14 -0.29
C PHE A 31 7.35 3.32 1.09
N GLY A 32 8.67 3.15 1.18
CA GLY A 32 9.41 3.39 2.41
C GLY A 32 10.90 3.15 2.25
N ARG A 33 11.58 2.91 3.38
CA ARG A 33 13.00 2.55 3.44
C ARG A 33 13.17 1.22 4.14
N ALA A 34 14.11 0.40 3.70
CA ALA A 34 14.33 -0.93 4.26
C ALA A 34 14.84 -0.93 5.72
N ASP A 35 15.46 0.17 6.15
CA ASP A 35 16.02 0.36 7.50
C ASP A 35 15.07 1.11 8.46
N ASP A 36 13.91 1.57 7.97
CA ASP A 36 12.89 2.20 8.80
C ASP A 36 12.10 1.17 9.63
N LEU A 37 11.94 1.44 10.93
CA LEU A 37 11.31 0.50 11.86
C LEU A 37 9.85 0.22 11.55
N GLU A 38 9.09 1.22 11.10
CA GLU A 38 7.68 1.04 10.74
C GLU A 38 7.55 0.28 9.40
N CYS A 39 8.46 0.51 8.45
CA CYS A 39 8.57 -0.28 7.22
C CYS A 39 8.89 -1.76 7.49
N ILE A 40 9.81 -2.05 8.42
CA ILE A 40 10.14 -3.42 8.81
C ILE A 40 8.93 -4.13 9.43
N LYS A 41 8.16 -3.42 10.27
CA LYS A 41 6.94 -3.98 10.90
C LYS A 41 5.88 -4.34 9.87
N ILE A 42 5.57 -3.45 8.92
CA ILE A 42 4.55 -3.71 7.90
C ILE A 42 5.01 -4.82 6.94
N ASP A 43 6.29 -4.86 6.58
CA ASP A 43 6.85 -5.91 5.72
C ASP A 43 6.77 -7.30 6.35
N ASP A 44 7.00 -7.41 7.67
CA ASP A 44 6.82 -8.68 8.40
C ASP A 44 5.36 -9.17 8.31
N ILE A 45 4.37 -8.26 8.42
CA ILE A 45 2.96 -8.60 8.25
C ILE A 45 2.67 -9.03 6.81
N PHE A 46 3.14 -8.27 5.83
CA PHE A 46 2.95 -8.56 4.40
C PHE A 46 3.54 -9.91 4.00
N SER A 47 4.76 -10.22 4.44
CA SER A 47 5.42 -11.50 4.17
C SER A 47 4.61 -12.71 4.66
N LYS A 48 3.82 -12.53 5.73
CA LYS A 48 2.98 -13.57 6.32
C LYS A 48 1.61 -13.75 5.63
N VAL A 49 1.18 -12.80 4.81
CA VAL A 49 -0.14 -12.84 4.14
C VAL A 49 -0.04 -12.92 2.62
N MET A 50 1.09 -12.57 2.02
CA MET A 50 1.23 -12.48 0.56
C MET A 50 0.96 -13.80 -0.16
N GLU A 51 1.31 -14.95 0.44
CA GLU A 51 1.03 -16.27 -0.13
C GLU A 51 -0.47 -16.57 -0.10
N ALA A 52 -1.13 -16.35 1.04
CA ALA A 52 -2.57 -16.54 1.19
C ALA A 52 -3.40 -15.62 0.29
N LEU A 53 -2.88 -14.42 0.01
CA LEU A 53 -3.51 -13.42 -0.85
C LEU A 53 -3.07 -13.51 -2.32
N SER A 54 -2.23 -14.47 -2.70
CA SER A 54 -1.61 -14.54 -4.04
C SER A 54 -2.61 -14.60 -5.21
N ASN A 55 -3.83 -15.08 -4.96
CA ASN A 55 -4.92 -15.08 -5.94
C ASN A 55 -5.60 -13.70 -6.11
N MET A 56 -5.51 -12.82 -5.11
CA MET A 56 -6.17 -11.51 -5.09
C MET A 56 -5.20 -10.34 -5.20
N ALA A 57 -3.95 -10.48 -4.78
CA ALA A 57 -3.00 -9.39 -4.68
C ALA A 57 -1.55 -9.79 -5.00
N VAL A 58 -0.76 -8.79 -5.37
CA VAL A 58 0.69 -8.85 -5.56
C VAL A 58 1.30 -7.70 -4.75
N PHE A 59 2.36 -8.00 -4.00
CA PHE A 59 3.00 -7.05 -3.08
C PHE A 59 4.39 -6.67 -3.57
N TYR A 60 4.71 -5.39 -3.49
CA TYR A 60 6.06 -4.87 -3.72
C TYR A 60 6.44 -3.83 -2.67
N THR A 61 7.72 -3.76 -2.35
CA THR A 61 8.31 -2.64 -1.62
C THR A 61 8.93 -1.67 -2.62
N VAL A 62 8.84 -0.37 -2.33
CA VAL A 62 9.35 0.70 -3.19
C VAL A 62 10.26 1.61 -2.38
N GLU A 63 11.47 1.83 -2.88
CA GLU A 63 12.47 2.67 -2.22
C GLU A 63 12.27 4.14 -2.54
N VAL A 64 11.81 4.90 -1.55
CA VAL A 64 11.46 6.32 -1.75
C VAL A 64 12.63 7.16 -2.25
N ASP A 65 13.85 6.88 -1.80
CA ASP A 65 15.03 7.68 -2.14
C ASP A 65 15.49 7.46 -3.60
N SER A 66 15.08 6.36 -4.24
CA SER A 66 15.49 6.05 -5.62
C SER A 66 14.43 6.41 -6.67
N VAL A 67 13.19 6.71 -6.27
CA VAL A 67 12.08 7.04 -7.19
C VAL A 67 11.37 8.35 -6.84
N PRO A 68 12.08 9.49 -6.84
CA PRO A 68 11.53 10.78 -6.42
C PRO A 68 10.29 11.20 -7.23
N ILE A 69 10.20 10.82 -8.51
CA ILE A 69 9.05 11.13 -9.37
C ILE A 69 7.72 10.60 -8.79
N TYR A 70 7.72 9.37 -8.27
CA TYR A 70 6.53 8.76 -7.69
C TYR A 70 6.27 9.27 -6.27
N VAL A 71 7.32 9.55 -5.51
CA VAL A 71 7.22 10.21 -4.20
C VAL A 71 6.53 11.57 -4.33
N HIS A 72 6.94 12.38 -5.30
CA HIS A 72 6.31 13.67 -5.59
C HIS A 72 4.88 13.50 -6.13
N TYR A 73 4.66 12.55 -7.05
CA TYR A 73 3.34 12.34 -7.64
C TYR A 73 2.27 11.94 -6.62
N PHE A 74 2.63 11.09 -5.65
CA PHE A 74 1.71 10.64 -4.59
C PHE A 74 1.77 11.47 -3.31
N ASP A 75 2.57 12.54 -3.30
CA ASP A 75 2.80 13.39 -2.13
C ASP A 75 3.17 12.57 -0.89
N ILE A 76 4.20 11.74 -1.01
CA ILE A 76 4.66 10.86 0.07
C ILE A 76 5.56 11.64 1.00
N THR A 77 4.98 12.17 2.07
CA THR A 77 5.66 12.91 3.14
C THR A 77 6.00 12.04 4.34
N LEU A 78 5.19 11.00 4.59
CA LEU A 78 5.32 10.05 5.69
C LEU A 78 5.50 8.63 5.16
N ILE A 79 6.41 7.88 5.79
CA ILE A 79 6.66 6.47 5.48
C ILE A 79 6.37 5.58 6.70
N PRO A 80 5.95 4.33 6.49
CA PRO A 80 5.55 3.75 5.22
C PRO A 80 4.24 4.35 4.68
N SER A 81 4.12 4.43 3.35
CA SER A 81 2.89 4.77 2.65
C SER A 81 2.53 3.64 1.67
N THR A 82 1.34 3.07 1.79
CA THR A 82 0.88 1.96 0.93
C THR A 82 -0.17 2.44 -0.07
N ILE A 83 0.05 2.14 -1.34
CA ILE A 83 -0.79 2.56 -2.47
C ILE A 83 -1.30 1.32 -3.21
N PHE A 84 -2.56 1.38 -3.67
CA PHE A 84 -3.25 0.25 -4.27
C PHE A 84 -3.62 0.52 -5.72
N PHE A 85 -3.34 -0.44 -6.61
CA PHE A 85 -3.80 -0.41 -7.99
C PHE A 85 -4.58 -1.66 -8.34
N PHE A 86 -5.47 -1.56 -9.32
CA PHE A 86 -6.13 -2.69 -9.96
C PHE A 86 -6.28 -2.38 -11.45
N ASN A 87 -5.74 -3.22 -12.33
CA ASN A 87 -5.74 -2.99 -13.79
C ASN A 87 -5.23 -1.60 -14.18
N ALA A 88 -4.05 -1.22 -13.67
CA ALA A 88 -3.42 0.10 -13.84
C ALA A 88 -4.25 1.31 -13.33
N GLN A 89 -5.37 1.09 -12.64
CA GLN A 89 -6.16 2.15 -12.02
C GLN A 89 -5.81 2.25 -10.53
N HIS A 90 -5.55 3.47 -10.08
CA HIS A 90 -5.33 3.77 -8.66
C HIS A 90 -6.66 3.61 -7.90
N ILE A 91 -6.68 2.68 -6.93
CA ILE A 91 -7.85 2.44 -6.09
C ILE A 91 -7.68 3.18 -4.77
N LYS A 92 -8.59 4.11 -4.52
CA LYS A 92 -8.67 4.88 -3.28
C LYS A 92 -9.41 4.10 -2.21
N VAL A 93 -9.10 4.38 -0.96
CA VAL A 93 -9.81 3.80 0.19
C VAL A 93 -10.18 4.92 1.15
N ASP A 94 -11.45 4.99 1.48
CA ASP A 94 -11.95 5.88 2.53
C ASP A 94 -11.59 5.28 3.89
N TRP A 95 -10.50 5.82 4.48
CA TRP A 95 -9.99 5.44 5.79
C TRP A 95 -10.65 6.20 6.95
N GLU A 96 -11.68 7.02 6.67
CA GLU A 96 -12.20 8.03 7.59
C GLU A 96 -11.13 9.09 7.96
N THR A 97 -10.21 9.35 7.03
CA THR A 97 -9.19 10.42 7.08
C THR A 97 -9.32 11.32 5.85
N PRO A 98 -8.75 12.54 5.82
CA PRO A 98 -8.85 13.41 4.65
C PRO A 98 -8.18 12.88 3.37
N ASP A 99 -7.18 12.00 3.51
CA ASP A 99 -6.44 11.44 2.39
C ASP A 99 -6.85 9.99 2.12
N HIS A 100 -7.51 9.76 0.99
CA HIS A 100 -7.95 8.44 0.55
C HIS A 100 -6.99 7.78 -0.46
N THR A 101 -5.91 8.47 -0.83
CA THR A 101 -5.02 8.07 -1.93
C THR A 101 -3.96 7.06 -1.51
N LYS A 102 -3.63 7.03 -0.22
CA LYS A 102 -2.61 6.17 0.37
C LYS A 102 -3.00 5.81 1.79
N PHE A 103 -2.55 4.64 2.24
CA PHE A 103 -2.58 4.26 3.65
C PHE A 103 -1.23 4.62 4.28
N VAL A 104 -1.22 5.54 5.23
CA VAL A 104 0.01 5.97 5.91
C VAL A 104 0.17 5.20 7.23
N GLY A 105 1.35 4.63 7.45
CA GLY A 105 1.68 3.85 8.64
C GLY A 105 1.55 2.34 8.43
N SER A 106 1.48 1.61 9.54
CA SER A 106 1.48 0.15 9.56
C SER A 106 0.12 -0.43 9.94
N PHE A 107 -0.19 -1.62 9.40
CA PHE A 107 -1.35 -2.39 9.82
C PHE A 107 -1.07 -3.04 11.19
N LYS A 108 -2.11 -3.18 12.03
CA LYS A 108 -1.93 -3.79 13.36
C LYS A 108 -1.84 -5.30 13.28
N THR A 109 -2.58 -5.92 12.38
CA THR A 109 -2.69 -7.37 12.29
C THR A 109 -2.64 -7.88 10.85
N LYS A 110 -2.39 -9.19 10.69
CA LYS A 110 -2.50 -9.88 9.41
C LYS A 110 -3.92 -9.82 8.83
N GLN A 111 -4.93 -9.90 9.69
CA GLN A 111 -6.33 -9.88 9.26
C GLN A 111 -6.70 -8.52 8.66
N ASP A 112 -6.20 -7.41 9.23
CA ASP A 112 -6.42 -6.07 8.69
C ASP A 112 -5.98 -5.97 7.22
N VAL A 113 -4.82 -6.55 6.87
CA VAL A 113 -4.32 -6.57 5.48
C VAL A 113 -5.21 -7.42 4.58
N ILE A 114 -5.63 -8.59 5.06
CA ILE A 114 -6.51 -9.50 4.32
C ILE A 114 -7.84 -8.81 4.01
N ASP A 115 -8.47 -8.21 5.03
CA ASP A 115 -9.77 -7.55 4.89
C ASP A 115 -9.69 -6.37 3.92
N VAL A 116 -8.65 -5.53 4.04
CA VAL A 116 -8.43 -4.40 3.14
C VAL A 116 -8.25 -4.87 1.70
N VAL A 117 -7.40 -5.85 1.45
CA VAL A 117 -7.18 -6.40 0.11
C VAL A 117 -8.47 -7.00 -0.45
N GLU A 118 -9.23 -7.74 0.34
CA GLU A 118 -10.51 -8.34 -0.09
C GLU A 118 -11.52 -7.27 -0.49
N VAL A 119 -11.67 -6.21 0.31
CA VAL A 119 -12.59 -5.10 0.01
C VAL A 119 -12.18 -4.36 -1.26
N ILE A 120 -10.88 -4.07 -1.43
CA ILE A 120 -10.35 -3.44 -2.64
C ILE A 120 -10.60 -4.34 -3.85
N PHE A 121 -10.23 -5.63 -3.76
CA PHE A 121 -10.40 -6.59 -4.85
C PHE A 121 -11.87 -6.69 -5.29
N ARG A 122 -12.79 -6.92 -4.35
CA ARG A 122 -14.23 -7.01 -4.65
C ARG A 122 -14.81 -5.71 -5.19
N GLY A 123 -14.33 -4.56 -4.70
CA GLY A 123 -14.75 -3.25 -5.19
C GLY A 123 -14.27 -2.99 -6.63
N ALA A 124 -12.99 -3.23 -6.89
CA ALA A 124 -12.37 -3.01 -8.19
C ALA A 124 -12.90 -3.98 -9.26
N MET A 125 -13.18 -5.24 -8.90
CA MET A 125 -13.88 -6.20 -9.78
C MET A 125 -15.29 -5.71 -10.20
N LYS A 126 -15.89 -4.79 -9.44
CA LYS A 126 -17.17 -4.14 -9.76
C LYS A 126 -16.98 -2.75 -10.40
N GLY A 127 -15.75 -2.39 -10.79
CA GLY A 127 -15.42 -1.11 -11.42
C GLY A 127 -15.35 0.08 -10.46
N LYS A 128 -15.29 -0.14 -9.14
CA LYS A 128 -15.16 0.97 -8.18
C LYS A 128 -13.71 1.47 -8.13
N LEU A 129 -13.53 2.79 -8.20
CA LEU A 129 -12.25 3.48 -7.99
C LEU A 129 -12.02 3.91 -6.53
N ILE A 130 -13.04 3.79 -5.69
CA ILE A 130 -12.97 4.06 -4.26
C ILE A 130 -13.81 3.03 -3.49
N VAL A 131 -13.25 2.54 -2.38
CA VAL A 131 -13.93 1.62 -1.45
C VAL A 131 -13.89 2.18 -0.03
N LYS A 132 -14.82 1.76 0.82
CA LYS A 132 -14.78 2.08 2.25
C LYS A 132 -13.84 1.11 2.96
N SER A 133 -12.98 1.61 3.84
CA SER A 133 -12.11 0.77 4.68
C SER A 133 -12.93 -0.22 5.52
N PRO A 134 -12.51 -1.50 5.63
CA PRO A 134 -13.09 -2.45 6.57
C PRO A 134 -12.52 -2.32 7.99
N LEU A 135 -11.45 -1.52 8.17
CA LEU A 135 -10.75 -1.42 9.43
C LEU A 135 -11.61 -0.71 10.48
N ASP A 136 -11.46 -1.14 11.74
CA ASP A 136 -11.90 -0.33 12.87
C ASP A 136 -11.21 1.05 12.79
N PRO A 137 -11.94 2.19 12.89
CA PRO A 137 -11.33 3.52 12.84
C PRO A 137 -10.26 3.76 13.91
N ARG A 138 -10.27 3.00 15.02
CA ARG A 138 -9.23 3.00 16.06
C ARG A 138 -7.94 2.30 15.63
N ASN A 139 -7.99 1.52 14.56
CA ASN A 139 -6.86 0.82 13.96
C ASN A 139 -6.23 1.58 12.79
N VAL A 140 -6.89 2.61 12.27
CA VAL A 140 -6.31 3.52 11.29
C VAL A 140 -5.32 4.46 11.99
N PRO A 141 -4.03 4.47 11.60
CA PRO A 141 -3.06 5.40 12.16
C PRO A 141 -3.51 6.85 11.93
N ARG A 142 -3.48 7.66 13.01
CA ARG A 142 -3.74 9.09 12.93
C ARG A 142 -2.42 9.82 13.02
N TYR A 143 -2.10 10.59 11.99
CA TYR A 143 -0.98 11.52 12.00
C TYR A 143 -1.55 12.93 12.11
N GLU A 144 -0.97 13.74 12.99
CA GLU A 144 -1.22 15.18 12.98
C GLU A 144 -0.43 15.75 11.80
N LEU A 145 -1.14 16.18 10.76
CA LEU A 145 -0.54 17.06 9.75
C LEU A 145 -0.26 18.39 10.45
N ILE A 146 0.95 18.54 10.98
CA ILE A 146 1.44 19.85 11.43
C ILE A 146 1.66 20.64 10.14
N TYR A 147 0.63 21.35 9.69
CA TYR A 147 0.81 22.45 8.76
C TYR A 147 1.73 23.45 9.48
N LYS A 148 3.02 23.45 9.13
CA LYS A 148 3.83 24.62 9.39
C LYS A 148 3.28 25.69 8.46
N ASP A 149 2.56 26.65 9.03
CA ASP A 149 2.16 27.86 8.35
C ASP A 149 3.38 28.41 7.58
N ILE A 150 3.27 28.46 6.26
CA ILE A 150 4.21 29.16 5.36
C ILE A 150 3.62 30.53 5.08
#